data_AF-A0A9C8N3X5-F1
#
_entry.id   AF-A0A9C8N3X5-F1
#
_cell.length_a   1.000
_cell.length_b   1.000
_cell.length_c   1.000
_cell.angle_alpha   90.00
_cell.angle_beta   90.00
_cell.angle_gamma   90.00
#
_symmetry.space_group_name_H-M   'P 1'
#
loop_
_entity.id
_entity.type
_entity.pdbx_description
1 polymer ?
#
loop_
_entity_poly.entity_id
_entity_poly.type
_entity_poly.pdbx_seq_one_letter_code
_entity_poly.pdbx_strand_id
1 'polypeptide(L)'
;TPFYKTASKIMKAGYGTDFISDRFVQSLSYAKGTIYTPGGNYQSLVVPDTDVMPLATLKKLVQLKKEGAQIIFQGLPESVPGFANYKEQTEQLHILLTSAQSSISEKPDVVSALQDNTVIAEEIVASGLKYVRRTVDGQKMYYLVNHTAKPIIGTFALQMVAENVRLYDPLNGKEGVADSYVSDGKTFVKLDIASGASLFVLSGERKRLAAWDYFESSDTAYPVKGDWNLRFLKGGPEIPESATIQNLGSWTSMGDKASYFSGTAAYEIDFQNPDTTIEHWKLQLGDVRESAKVWLNDTYLGTLWSNPFEIQLANLKPGTNTLRIAVTNLPANRIRAKELRGEEWKIFKEINIVNKDYEEFDASQWQPMPSGLLGPVSLIPLIKNKSN
;
A
#
# COMPACT_ATOMS: atom_id res chain seq x y z
N THR A 1 16.43 5.41 -16.75
CA THR A 1 16.12 5.83 -18.13
C THR A 1 15.31 7.12 -18.11
N PRO A 2 15.29 7.93 -19.18
CA PRO A 2 14.41 9.09 -19.32
C PRO A 2 12.95 8.72 -19.02
N PHE A 3 12.46 7.62 -19.60
CA PHE A 3 11.14 7.05 -19.32
C PHE A 3 10.80 6.95 -17.83
N TYR A 4 11.67 6.32 -17.02
CA TYR A 4 11.42 6.18 -15.57
C TYR A 4 11.41 7.54 -14.86
N LYS A 5 12.31 8.46 -15.22
CA LYS A 5 12.36 9.80 -14.62
C LYS A 5 11.08 10.58 -14.92
N THR A 6 10.62 10.54 -16.17
CA THR A 6 9.36 11.18 -16.63
C THR A 6 8.16 10.61 -15.91
N ALA A 7 7.98 9.29 -15.93
CA ALA A 7 6.86 8.62 -15.29
C ALA A 7 6.84 8.92 -13.78
N SER A 8 8.00 8.82 -13.11
CA SER A 8 8.11 9.16 -11.69
C SER A 8 7.75 10.62 -11.40
N LYS A 9 8.20 11.57 -12.24
CA LYS A 9 7.88 13.00 -12.08
C LYS A 9 6.37 13.26 -12.21
N ILE A 10 5.73 12.67 -13.22
CA ILE A 10 4.28 12.82 -13.45
C ILE A 10 3.47 12.23 -12.29
N MET A 11 3.78 11.00 -11.87
CA MET A 11 3.07 10.36 -10.76
C MET A 11 3.26 11.11 -9.44
N LYS A 12 4.46 11.62 -9.15
CA LYS A 12 4.73 12.45 -7.96
C LYS A 12 4.00 13.80 -8.00
N ALA A 13 3.68 14.29 -9.18
CA ALA A 13 2.90 15.52 -9.37
C ALA A 13 1.38 15.29 -9.27
N GLY A 14 0.91 14.06 -9.00
CA GLY A 14 -0.50 13.78 -8.73
C GLY A 14 -1.31 13.28 -9.93
N TYR A 15 -0.68 12.98 -11.06
CA TYR A 15 -1.38 12.47 -12.25
C TYR A 15 -1.38 10.93 -12.30
N GLY A 16 -2.54 10.34 -12.58
CA GLY A 16 -2.65 8.93 -12.94
C GLY A 16 -2.12 8.69 -14.35
N THR A 17 -1.35 7.62 -14.54
CA THR A 17 -0.70 7.32 -15.82
C THR A 17 -0.80 5.85 -16.17
N ASP A 18 -0.97 5.57 -17.46
CA ASP A 18 -0.77 4.25 -18.06
C ASP A 18 0.35 4.31 -19.08
N PHE A 19 1.00 3.17 -19.33
CA PHE A 19 2.06 3.04 -20.31
C PHE A 19 1.55 2.34 -21.56
N ILE A 20 1.88 2.90 -22.73
CA ILE A 20 1.46 2.37 -24.02
C ILE A 20 2.68 2.06 -24.90
N SER A 21 2.63 0.98 -25.65
CA SER A 21 3.64 0.61 -26.64
C SER A 21 3.38 1.29 -27.98
N ASP A 22 4.37 1.31 -28.88
CA ASP A 22 4.20 1.74 -30.28
C ASP A 22 2.96 1.13 -30.96
N ARG A 23 2.71 -0.17 -30.74
CA ARG A 23 1.53 -0.87 -31.28
C ARG A 23 0.20 -0.24 -30.83
N PHE A 24 0.11 0.19 -29.57
CA PHE A 24 -1.10 0.84 -29.06
C PHE A 24 -1.21 2.28 -29.58
N VAL A 25 -0.09 2.99 -29.78
CA VAL A 25 -0.07 4.31 -30.42
C VAL A 25 -0.75 4.26 -31.80
N GLN A 26 -0.51 3.21 -32.58
CA GLN A 26 -1.15 3.04 -33.90
C GLN A 26 -2.68 2.93 -33.83
N SER A 27 -3.23 2.41 -32.73
CA SER A 27 -4.68 2.25 -32.52
C SER A 27 -5.39 3.49 -31.97
N LEU A 28 -4.66 4.56 -31.66
CA LEU A 28 -5.23 5.76 -31.05
C LEU A 28 -6.13 6.52 -32.04
N SER A 29 -7.20 7.10 -31.51
CA SER A 29 -8.01 8.09 -32.21
C SER A 29 -8.26 9.30 -31.31
N TYR A 30 -8.55 10.44 -31.91
CA TYR A 30 -8.85 11.67 -31.19
C TYR A 30 -10.22 12.21 -31.58
N ALA A 31 -11.02 12.58 -30.58
CA ALA A 31 -12.24 13.35 -30.79
C ALA A 31 -12.58 14.18 -29.55
N LYS A 32 -13.04 15.42 -29.75
CA LYS A 32 -13.59 16.29 -28.69
C LYS A 32 -12.69 16.39 -27.44
N GLY A 33 -11.39 16.63 -27.63
CA GLY A 33 -10.44 16.79 -26.51
C GLY A 33 -10.00 15.49 -25.85
N THR A 34 -10.39 14.32 -26.38
CA THR A 34 -10.09 13.02 -25.79
C THR A 34 -9.30 12.14 -26.76
N ILE A 35 -8.24 11.52 -26.27
CA ILE A 35 -7.49 10.44 -26.94
C ILE A 35 -8.10 9.11 -26.50
N TYR A 36 -8.69 8.38 -27.44
CA TYR A 36 -9.34 7.10 -27.20
C TYR A 36 -8.37 5.95 -27.45
N THR A 37 -8.40 4.98 -26.55
CA THR A 37 -7.65 3.72 -26.65
C THR A 37 -8.61 2.56 -26.39
N PRO A 38 -8.27 1.32 -26.81
CA PRO A 38 -9.09 0.17 -26.47
C PRO A 38 -9.30 -0.07 -24.97
N GLY A 39 -8.37 0.41 -24.12
CA GLY A 39 -8.38 0.17 -22.68
C GLY A 39 -8.76 1.37 -21.80
N GLY A 40 -8.95 2.55 -22.38
CA GLY A 40 -9.18 3.78 -21.61
C GLY A 40 -9.09 5.06 -22.44
N ASN A 41 -9.41 6.19 -21.82
CA ASN A 41 -9.47 7.50 -22.44
C ASN A 41 -8.51 8.46 -21.73
N TYR A 42 -7.79 9.28 -22.49
CA TYR A 42 -6.75 10.16 -21.96
C TYR A 42 -6.89 11.57 -22.52
N GLN A 43 -6.52 12.58 -21.73
CA GLN A 43 -6.49 13.98 -22.17
C GLN A 43 -5.18 14.32 -22.87
N SER A 44 -4.08 13.68 -22.48
CA SER A 44 -2.75 13.95 -23.03
C SER A 44 -1.94 12.67 -23.18
N LEU A 45 -1.04 12.65 -24.17
CA LEU A 45 -0.01 11.64 -24.34
C LEU A 45 1.35 12.30 -24.16
N VAL A 46 2.18 11.74 -23.28
CA VAL A 46 3.55 12.18 -23.05
C VAL A 46 4.52 11.24 -23.74
N VAL A 47 5.43 11.79 -24.53
CA VAL A 47 6.59 11.12 -25.11
C VAL A 47 7.80 11.56 -24.29
N PRO A 48 8.36 10.68 -23.44
CA PRO A 48 9.62 10.94 -22.76
C PRO A 48 10.73 11.17 -23.78
N ASP A 49 11.76 11.87 -23.36
CA ASP A 49 12.96 12.08 -24.17
C ASP A 49 13.55 10.73 -24.66
N THR A 50 13.81 10.64 -25.97
CA THR A 50 14.25 9.41 -26.64
C THR A 50 15.03 9.72 -27.90
N ASP A 51 16.19 9.10 -28.06
CA ASP A 51 17.05 9.29 -29.23
C ASP A 51 16.47 8.65 -30.49
N VAL A 52 15.69 7.58 -30.31
CA VAL A 52 15.12 6.79 -31.41
C VAL A 52 13.61 6.58 -31.27
N MET A 53 12.90 6.57 -32.41
CA MET A 53 11.47 6.27 -32.49
C MET A 53 11.10 5.65 -33.84
N PRO A 54 10.26 4.61 -33.90
CA PRO A 54 9.76 4.11 -35.19
C PRO A 54 9.07 5.21 -35.99
N LEU A 55 9.38 5.33 -37.28
CA LEU A 55 8.80 6.36 -38.16
C LEU A 55 7.26 6.30 -38.18
N ALA A 56 6.70 5.10 -38.15
CA ALA A 56 5.25 4.91 -38.08
C ALA A 56 4.64 5.48 -36.79
N THR A 57 5.33 5.37 -35.65
CA THR A 57 4.90 5.96 -34.38
C THR A 57 4.90 7.48 -34.49
N LEU A 58 5.98 8.08 -34.99
CA LEU A 58 6.05 9.54 -35.15
C LEU A 58 4.97 10.07 -36.10
N LYS A 59 4.76 9.41 -37.26
CA LYS A 59 3.69 9.75 -38.22
C LYS A 59 2.32 9.80 -37.52
N LYS A 60 2.01 8.80 -36.70
CA LYS A 60 0.74 8.74 -35.98
C LYS A 60 0.62 9.83 -34.91
N LEU A 61 1.69 10.10 -34.15
CA LEU A 61 1.69 11.15 -33.13
C LEU A 61 1.53 12.56 -33.74
N VAL A 62 2.22 12.83 -34.86
CA VAL A 62 2.08 14.08 -35.61
C VAL A 62 0.65 14.23 -36.14
N GLN A 63 0.06 13.15 -36.69
CA GLN A 63 -1.32 13.14 -37.15
C GLN A 63 -2.28 13.52 -36.01
N LEU A 64 -2.21 12.84 -34.87
CA LEU A 64 -3.05 13.13 -33.71
C LEU A 64 -2.90 14.58 -33.25
N LYS A 65 -1.67 15.11 -33.26
CA LYS A 65 -1.43 16.50 -32.89
C LYS A 65 -2.08 17.49 -33.86
N LYS A 66 -2.05 17.21 -35.18
CA LYS A 66 -2.77 18.00 -36.20
C LYS A 66 -4.29 17.92 -36.03
N GLU A 67 -4.81 16.80 -35.52
CA GLU A 67 -6.24 16.63 -35.19
C GLU A 67 -6.64 17.39 -33.91
N GLY A 68 -5.69 17.90 -33.13
CA GLY A 68 -5.91 18.66 -31.89
C GLY A 68 -5.62 17.88 -30.60
N ALA A 69 -5.07 16.66 -30.70
CA ALA A 69 -4.66 15.90 -29.53
C ALA A 69 -3.49 16.55 -28.79
N GLN A 70 -3.53 16.50 -27.46
CA GLN A 70 -2.46 17.05 -26.62
C GLN A 70 -1.29 16.06 -26.50
N ILE A 71 -0.38 16.11 -27.47
CA ILE A 71 0.85 15.31 -27.51
C ILE A 71 2.03 16.15 -27.02
N ILE A 72 2.60 15.77 -25.87
CA ILE A 72 3.73 16.42 -25.22
C ILE A 72 5.00 15.64 -25.53
N PHE A 73 5.93 16.26 -26.27
CA PHE A 73 7.26 15.72 -26.50
C PHE A 73 8.24 16.37 -25.53
N GLN A 74 8.91 15.59 -24.67
CA GLN A 74 9.97 16.15 -23.82
C GLN A 74 11.29 16.36 -24.56
N GLY A 75 11.52 15.54 -25.58
CA GLY A 75 12.56 15.65 -26.59
C GLY A 75 12.07 15.04 -27.89
N LEU A 76 12.74 15.32 -29.00
CA LEU A 76 12.43 14.75 -30.30
C LEU A 76 13.42 13.66 -30.70
N PRO A 77 12.96 12.58 -31.35
CA PRO A 77 13.86 11.52 -31.83
C PRO A 77 14.77 12.04 -32.93
N GLU A 78 16.02 11.58 -32.92
CA GLU A 78 17.02 11.88 -33.94
C GLU A 78 17.07 10.81 -35.03
N SER A 79 16.59 9.58 -34.76
CA SER A 79 16.64 8.46 -35.69
C SER A 79 15.54 7.42 -35.47
N VAL A 80 15.50 6.38 -36.30
CA VAL A 80 14.63 5.21 -36.14
C VAL A 80 15.38 4.03 -35.52
N PRO A 81 14.71 3.12 -34.78
CA PRO A 81 15.32 1.90 -34.28
C PRO A 81 15.50 0.85 -35.40
N GLY A 82 16.56 0.04 -35.27
CA GLY A 82 16.85 -1.08 -36.17
C GLY A 82 17.59 -0.69 -37.46
N PHE A 83 18.11 -1.69 -38.18
CA PHE A 83 18.92 -1.49 -39.39
C PHE A 83 18.14 -1.50 -40.71
N ALA A 84 16.90 -2.01 -40.70
CA ALA A 84 16.10 -2.14 -41.92
C ALA A 84 15.73 -0.75 -42.48
N ASN A 85 16.27 -0.40 -43.66
CA ASN A 85 16.06 0.88 -44.35
C ASN A 85 16.26 2.11 -43.44
N TYR A 86 17.15 2.02 -42.44
CA TYR A 86 17.22 3.05 -41.38
C TYR A 86 17.59 4.43 -41.92
N LYS A 87 18.48 4.52 -42.93
CA LYS A 87 18.87 5.81 -43.53
C LYS A 87 17.69 6.53 -44.17
N GLU A 88 16.93 5.83 -45.02
CA GLU A 88 15.74 6.39 -45.68
C GLU A 88 14.65 6.75 -44.66
N GLN A 89 14.42 5.87 -43.67
CA GLN A 89 13.44 6.13 -42.63
C GLN A 89 13.82 7.32 -41.73
N THR A 90 15.11 7.48 -41.39
CA THR A 90 15.62 8.63 -40.63
C THR A 90 15.51 9.92 -41.45
N GLU A 91 15.79 9.89 -42.75
CA GLU A 91 15.55 11.04 -43.63
C GLU A 91 14.07 11.44 -43.64
N GLN A 92 13.15 10.48 -43.80
CA GLN A 92 11.71 10.72 -43.71
C GLN A 92 11.27 11.23 -42.33
N LEU A 93 11.91 10.78 -41.26
CA LEU A 93 11.68 11.24 -39.89
C LEU A 93 12.03 12.73 -39.76
N HIS A 94 13.20 13.15 -40.24
CA HIS A 94 13.60 14.56 -40.20
C HIS A 94 12.69 15.44 -41.06
N ILE A 95 12.35 15.01 -42.28
CA ILE A 95 11.40 15.74 -43.15
C ILE A 95 10.06 15.94 -42.42
N LEU A 96 9.56 14.90 -41.74
CA LEU A 96 8.32 14.97 -41.00
C LEU A 96 8.41 15.97 -39.83
N LEU A 97 9.48 15.92 -39.03
CA LEU A 97 9.71 16.86 -37.93
C LEU A 97 9.79 18.31 -38.43
N THR A 98 10.56 18.58 -39.49
CA THR A 98 10.64 19.92 -40.10
C THR A 98 9.28 20.38 -40.62
N SER A 99 8.52 19.52 -41.28
CA SER A 99 7.18 19.87 -41.77
C SER A 99 6.17 20.15 -40.66
N ALA A 100 6.40 19.59 -39.46
CA ALA A 100 5.52 19.69 -38.30
C ALA A 100 6.03 20.70 -37.25
N GLN A 101 7.12 21.43 -37.51
CA GLN A 101 7.78 22.31 -36.54
C GLN A 101 6.89 23.39 -35.93
N SER A 102 5.84 23.83 -36.63
CA SER A 102 4.87 24.80 -36.11
C SER A 102 3.92 24.20 -35.07
N SER A 103 3.73 22.88 -35.09
CA SER A 103 2.83 22.14 -34.21
C SER A 103 3.57 21.34 -33.16
N ILE A 104 4.80 20.91 -33.42
CA ILE A 104 5.62 20.09 -32.53
C ILE A 104 6.75 20.95 -31.96
N SER A 105 6.74 21.10 -30.64
CA SER A 105 7.81 21.73 -29.88
C SER A 105 8.14 20.88 -28.66
N GLU A 106 9.40 20.92 -28.26
CA GLU A 106 9.86 20.24 -27.05
C GLU A 106 9.35 20.98 -25.81
N LYS A 107 8.94 20.18 -24.83
CA LYS A 107 8.45 20.61 -23.52
C LYS A 107 9.20 19.80 -22.45
N PRO A 108 10.46 20.17 -22.13
CA PRO A 108 11.25 19.42 -21.15
C PRO A 108 10.56 19.32 -19.79
N ASP A 109 9.84 20.37 -19.39
CA ASP A 109 8.99 20.34 -18.20
C ASP A 109 7.58 19.80 -18.48
N VAL A 110 7.44 18.48 -18.35
CA VAL A 110 6.17 17.78 -18.56
C VAL A 110 5.05 18.21 -17.60
N VAL A 111 5.37 18.61 -16.36
CA VAL A 111 4.32 18.96 -15.38
C VAL A 111 3.66 20.28 -15.77
N SER A 112 4.46 21.28 -16.10
CA SER A 112 3.97 22.56 -16.63
C SER A 112 3.18 22.35 -17.93
N ALA A 113 3.67 21.49 -18.84
CA ALA A 113 2.96 21.18 -20.08
C ALA A 113 1.60 20.48 -19.85
N LEU A 114 1.49 19.61 -18.85
CA LEU A 114 0.20 19.00 -18.47
C LEU A 114 -0.78 20.04 -17.90
N GLN A 115 -0.27 20.99 -17.11
CA GLN A 115 -1.07 22.10 -16.56
C GLN A 115 -1.56 23.05 -17.65
N ASP A 116 -0.70 23.43 -18.60
CA ASP A 116 -1.06 24.21 -19.79
C ASP A 116 -2.17 23.52 -20.60
N ASN A 117 -2.14 22.19 -20.62
CA ASN A 117 -3.15 21.35 -21.27
C ASN A 117 -4.39 21.09 -20.40
N THR A 118 -4.54 21.81 -19.28
CA THR A 118 -5.67 21.72 -18.34
C THR A 118 -5.89 20.33 -17.73
N VAL A 119 -4.85 19.49 -17.73
CA VAL A 119 -4.89 18.20 -17.05
C VAL A 119 -4.81 18.47 -15.55
N ILE A 120 -5.76 17.92 -14.79
CA ILE A 120 -5.90 18.19 -13.37
C ILE A 120 -5.22 17.09 -12.55
N ALA A 121 -4.28 17.48 -11.68
CA ALA A 121 -3.64 16.60 -10.71
C ALA A 121 -4.49 16.38 -9.45
N GLU A 122 -4.25 15.26 -8.77
CA GLU A 122 -4.74 15.01 -7.41
C GLU A 122 -3.75 15.57 -6.39
N GLU A 123 -4.14 16.64 -5.70
CA GLU A 123 -3.32 17.36 -4.71
C GLU A 123 -2.98 16.49 -3.49
N ILE A 124 -3.79 15.45 -3.22
CA ILE A 124 -3.58 14.53 -2.09
C ILE A 124 -2.20 13.85 -2.14
N VAL A 125 -1.57 13.74 -3.32
CA VAL A 125 -0.23 13.15 -3.44
C VAL A 125 0.84 13.96 -2.70
N ALA A 126 0.66 15.27 -2.54
CA ALA A 126 1.57 16.12 -1.77
C ALA A 126 1.63 15.74 -0.27
N SER A 127 0.59 15.08 0.26
CA SER A 127 0.59 14.55 1.63
C SER A 127 1.52 13.34 1.81
N GLY A 128 1.93 12.70 0.71
CA GLY A 128 2.63 11.41 0.72
C GLY A 128 1.71 10.20 0.47
N LEU A 129 0.39 10.40 0.46
CA LEU A 129 -0.56 9.36 0.04
C LEU A 129 -0.41 9.05 -1.45
N LYS A 130 -0.55 7.77 -1.79
CA LYS A 130 -0.73 7.33 -3.18
C LYS A 130 -2.19 6.98 -3.40
N TYR A 131 -2.64 7.04 -4.64
CA TYR A 131 -4.02 6.73 -4.97
C TYR A 131 -4.17 5.90 -6.25
N VAL A 132 -5.27 5.18 -6.32
CA VAL A 132 -5.89 4.73 -7.57
C VAL A 132 -7.32 5.29 -7.58
N ARG A 133 -7.74 5.90 -8.69
CA ARG A 133 -9.07 6.47 -8.84
C ARG A 133 -9.82 5.77 -9.95
N ARG A 134 -11.06 5.37 -9.68
CA ARG A 134 -11.99 4.78 -10.66
C ARG A 134 -13.32 5.51 -10.67
N THR A 135 -14.04 5.36 -11.77
CA THR A 135 -15.45 5.73 -11.86
C THR A 135 -16.25 4.48 -12.15
N VAL A 136 -17.26 4.18 -11.34
CA VAL A 136 -18.13 3.00 -11.46
C VAL A 136 -19.56 3.50 -11.30
N ASP A 137 -20.41 3.26 -12.30
CA ASP A 137 -21.82 3.70 -12.30
C ASP A 137 -22.03 5.18 -11.94
N GLY A 138 -21.14 6.04 -12.45
CA GLY A 138 -21.15 7.48 -12.18
C GLY A 138 -20.55 7.89 -10.82
N GLN A 139 -20.25 6.95 -9.93
CA GLN A 139 -19.62 7.18 -8.63
C GLN A 139 -18.09 7.15 -8.73
N LYS A 140 -17.42 8.02 -7.98
CA LYS A 140 -15.98 8.01 -7.79
C LYS A 140 -15.56 7.08 -6.66
N MET A 141 -14.51 6.33 -6.92
CA MET A 141 -13.85 5.45 -5.96
C MET A 141 -12.36 5.80 -5.94
N TYR A 142 -11.86 6.16 -4.77
CA TYR A 142 -10.44 6.30 -4.51
C TYR A 142 -10.00 5.14 -3.63
N TYR A 143 -8.91 4.49 -4.01
CA TYR A 143 -8.14 3.63 -3.11
C TYR A 143 -6.89 4.41 -2.71
N LEU A 144 -6.78 4.78 -1.44
CA LEU A 144 -5.67 5.55 -0.90
C LEU A 144 -4.76 4.62 -0.10
N VAL A 145 -3.45 4.82 -0.20
CA VAL A 145 -2.47 4.04 0.55
C VAL A 145 -1.35 4.94 1.09
N ASN A 146 -1.00 4.73 2.36
CA ASN A 146 0.07 5.44 3.04
C ASN A 146 1.33 4.57 3.08
N HIS A 147 2.32 4.87 2.22
CA HIS A 147 3.63 4.20 2.25
C HIS A 147 4.67 4.97 3.08
N THR A 148 4.28 6.04 3.76
CA THR A 148 5.18 6.81 4.62
C THR A 148 5.31 6.16 5.99
N ALA A 149 6.33 6.54 6.76
CA ALA A 149 6.56 6.00 8.10
C ALA A 149 5.65 6.59 9.19
N LYS A 150 4.78 7.55 8.85
CA LYS A 150 3.94 8.29 9.81
C LYS A 150 2.47 8.23 9.40
N PRO A 151 1.52 8.35 10.34
CA PRO A 151 0.12 8.53 9.98
C PRO A 151 -0.06 9.82 9.17
N ILE A 152 -0.99 9.80 8.21
CA ILE A 152 -1.40 10.98 7.45
C ILE A 152 -2.83 11.32 7.88
N ILE A 153 -2.96 12.43 8.59
CA ILE A 153 -4.18 12.90 9.23
C ILE A 153 -4.48 14.31 8.73
N GLY A 154 -5.71 14.56 8.32
CA GLY A 154 -6.11 15.89 7.87
C GLY A 154 -7.37 15.86 7.00
N THR A 155 -7.72 17.02 6.47
CA THR A 155 -8.80 17.14 5.48
C THR A 155 -8.19 17.41 4.12
N PHE A 156 -8.50 16.56 3.14
CA PHE A 156 -7.85 16.57 1.83
C PHE A 156 -8.86 16.78 0.71
N ALA A 157 -8.49 17.57 -0.29
CA ALA A 157 -9.29 17.77 -1.49
C ALA A 157 -9.17 16.56 -2.43
N LEU A 158 -10.32 16.05 -2.87
CA LEU A 158 -10.43 15.04 -3.92
C LEU A 158 -11.16 15.65 -5.12
N GLN A 159 -10.68 15.35 -6.32
CA GLN A 159 -11.25 15.83 -7.59
C GLN A 159 -12.58 15.12 -7.94
N MET A 160 -13.57 15.30 -7.06
CA MET A 160 -14.95 14.83 -7.19
C MET A 160 -15.90 15.84 -6.52
N VAL A 161 -17.17 15.84 -6.91
CA VAL A 161 -18.24 16.57 -6.22
C VAL A 161 -19.23 15.55 -5.68
N ALA A 162 -19.27 15.39 -4.37
CA ALA A 162 -20.16 14.45 -3.70
C ALA A 162 -20.60 15.01 -2.34
N GLU A 163 -21.92 15.14 -2.15
CA GLU A 163 -22.50 15.56 -0.85
C GLU A 163 -22.33 14.48 0.23
N ASN A 164 -22.24 13.22 -0.19
CA ASN A 164 -22.06 12.09 0.69
C ASN A 164 -20.82 11.31 0.29
N VAL A 165 -19.96 11.08 1.27
CA VAL A 165 -18.74 10.29 1.12
C VAL A 165 -18.75 9.17 2.14
N ARG A 166 -18.35 7.98 1.70
CA ARG A 166 -18.16 6.81 2.57
C ARG A 166 -16.70 6.44 2.61
N LEU A 167 -16.25 6.05 3.80
CA LEU A 167 -14.94 5.42 4.02
C LEU A 167 -15.16 3.92 4.19
N TYR A 168 -14.29 3.12 3.58
CA TYR A 168 -14.26 1.68 3.73
C TYR A 168 -12.83 1.21 3.98
N ASP A 169 -12.61 0.56 5.12
CA ASP A 169 -11.33 -0.05 5.49
C ASP A 169 -11.28 -1.49 4.96
N PRO A 170 -10.43 -1.78 3.96
CA PRO A 170 -10.36 -3.12 3.37
C PRO A 170 -9.73 -4.16 4.30
N LEU A 171 -9.06 -3.75 5.39
CA LEU A 171 -8.42 -4.68 6.32
C LEU A 171 -9.43 -5.40 7.21
N ASN A 172 -10.46 -4.69 7.67
CA ASN A 172 -11.44 -5.18 8.63
C ASN A 172 -12.90 -5.09 8.14
N GLY A 173 -13.13 -4.49 6.96
CA GLY A 173 -14.45 -4.31 6.38
C GLY A 173 -15.29 -3.20 7.01
N LYS A 174 -14.71 -2.39 7.93
CA LYS A 174 -15.40 -1.24 8.55
C LYS A 174 -15.80 -0.25 7.47
N GLU A 175 -17.04 0.22 7.55
CA GLU A 175 -17.58 1.23 6.65
C GLU A 175 -18.28 2.31 7.47
N GLY A 176 -18.20 3.57 7.03
CA GLY A 176 -18.85 4.69 7.70
C GLY A 176 -18.94 5.93 6.80
N VAL A 177 -19.85 6.85 7.15
CA VAL A 177 -19.99 8.14 6.47
C VAL A 177 -18.85 9.06 6.90
N ALA A 178 -18.07 9.56 5.94
CA ALA A 178 -16.94 10.45 6.20
C ALA A 178 -17.41 11.82 6.67
N ASP A 179 -16.62 12.46 7.53
CA ASP A 179 -16.69 13.91 7.69
C ASP A 179 -16.12 14.55 6.41
N SER A 180 -16.98 15.25 5.68
CA SER A 180 -16.64 15.84 4.39
C SER A 180 -17.54 17.02 4.03
N TYR A 181 -17.03 17.91 3.18
CA TYR A 181 -17.79 19.03 2.65
C TYR A 181 -17.37 19.34 1.20
N VAL A 182 -18.26 20.00 0.46
CA VAL A 182 -17.99 20.46 -0.90
C VAL A 182 -17.58 21.92 -0.87
N SER A 183 -16.47 22.26 -1.52
CA SER A 183 -16.04 23.65 -1.78
C SER A 183 -15.32 23.73 -3.12
N ASP A 184 -15.52 24.80 -3.87
CA ASP A 184 -14.79 25.10 -5.12
C ASP A 184 -14.80 23.95 -6.14
N GLY A 185 -15.93 23.24 -6.27
CA GLY A 185 -16.08 22.13 -7.20
C GLY A 185 -15.28 20.87 -6.82
N LYS A 186 -14.81 20.77 -5.57
CA LYS A 186 -14.11 19.61 -5.00
C LYS A 186 -14.77 19.15 -3.72
N THR A 187 -14.48 17.92 -3.32
CA THR A 187 -14.93 17.35 -2.05
C THR A 187 -13.73 17.24 -1.12
N PHE A 188 -13.82 17.86 0.04
CA PHE A 188 -12.83 17.83 1.10
C PHE A 188 -13.23 16.74 2.08
N VAL A 189 -12.35 15.76 2.31
CA VAL A 189 -12.65 14.58 3.13
C VAL A 189 -11.65 14.50 4.28
N LYS A 190 -12.14 14.36 5.51
CA LYS A 190 -11.31 14.08 6.68
C LYS A 190 -10.83 12.64 6.63
N LEU A 191 -9.51 12.47 6.63
CA LEU A 191 -8.83 11.19 6.55
C LEU A 191 -7.88 11.03 7.75
N ASP A 192 -7.76 9.80 8.22
CA ASP A 192 -6.76 9.34 9.16
C ASP A 192 -6.29 7.96 8.67
N ILE A 193 -5.11 7.93 8.04
CA ILE A 193 -4.54 6.72 7.44
C ILE A 193 -3.19 6.44 8.09
N ALA A 194 -3.14 5.41 8.92
CA ALA A 194 -1.92 4.95 9.58
C ALA A 194 -0.81 4.58 8.57
N SER A 195 0.45 4.55 9.05
CA SER A 195 1.59 4.05 8.27
C SER A 195 1.33 2.63 7.76
N GLY A 196 1.53 2.40 6.47
CA GLY A 196 1.29 1.10 5.82
C GLY A 196 -0.19 0.77 5.56
N ALA A 197 -1.14 1.59 6.03
CA ALA A 197 -2.57 1.34 5.88
C ALA A 197 -3.11 1.84 4.54
N SER A 198 -4.33 1.40 4.23
CA SER A 198 -5.07 1.80 3.05
C SER A 198 -6.54 2.07 3.39
N LEU A 199 -7.19 2.89 2.59
CA LEU A 199 -8.59 3.26 2.79
C LEU A 199 -9.26 3.51 1.44
N PHE A 200 -10.48 3.02 1.29
CA PHE A 200 -11.33 3.41 0.17
C PHE A 200 -12.14 4.66 0.54
N VAL A 201 -12.17 5.64 -0.37
CA VAL A 201 -13.05 6.81 -0.31
C VAL A 201 -14.03 6.72 -1.47
N LEU A 202 -15.31 6.61 -1.16
CA LEU A 202 -16.37 6.31 -2.11
C LEU A 202 -17.38 7.45 -2.13
N SER A 203 -17.67 8.02 -3.29
CA SER A 203 -18.78 8.97 -3.42
C SER A 203 -20.13 8.24 -3.39
N GLY A 204 -21.14 8.89 -2.82
CA GLY A 204 -22.53 8.44 -2.86
C GLY A 204 -22.99 7.79 -1.56
N GLU A 205 -24.31 7.75 -1.41
CA GLU A 205 -24.96 7.28 -0.19
C GLU A 205 -25.09 5.77 -0.10
N ARG A 206 -25.18 5.29 1.14
CA ARG A 206 -25.68 3.95 1.46
C ARG A 206 -26.63 4.07 2.65
N LYS A 207 -27.85 3.54 2.52
CA LYS A 207 -28.88 3.66 3.57
C LYS A 207 -28.37 3.03 4.88
N ARG A 208 -28.63 3.73 6.00
CA ARG A 208 -28.38 3.27 7.39
C ARG A 208 -26.90 3.06 7.75
N LEU A 209 -25.99 3.76 7.09
CA LEU A 209 -24.58 3.73 7.47
C LEU A 209 -24.32 4.72 8.61
N ALA A 210 -23.60 4.30 9.64
CA ALA A 210 -23.20 5.18 10.75
C ALA A 210 -22.12 6.17 10.32
N ALA A 211 -21.94 7.25 11.08
CA ALA A 211 -20.80 8.15 10.90
C ALA A 211 -19.48 7.40 11.12
N TRP A 212 -18.44 7.81 10.40
CA TRP A 212 -17.09 7.29 10.61
C TRP A 212 -16.53 7.83 11.92
N ASP A 213 -16.09 6.91 12.78
CA ASP A 213 -15.47 7.29 14.04
C ASP A 213 -14.00 7.66 13.81
N TYR A 214 -13.67 8.91 14.13
CA TYR A 214 -12.31 9.43 14.16
C TYR A 214 -11.80 9.39 15.60
N PHE A 215 -10.60 8.85 15.82
CA PHE A 215 -10.02 8.71 17.14
C PHE A 215 -8.67 9.40 17.22
N GLU A 216 -8.41 10.06 18.34
CA GLU A 216 -7.08 10.54 18.71
C GLU A 216 -6.51 9.64 19.80
N SER A 217 -5.26 9.21 19.62
CA SER A 217 -4.56 8.44 20.65
C SER A 217 -4.07 9.39 21.74
N SER A 218 -4.29 9.01 23.01
CA SER A 218 -3.65 9.69 24.13
C SER A 218 -2.14 9.40 24.17
N ASP A 219 -1.36 10.33 24.71
CA ASP A 219 0.06 10.12 25.03
C ASP A 219 0.26 9.15 26.20
N THR A 220 -0.80 8.84 26.95
CA THR A 220 -0.76 7.90 28.08
C THR A 220 -0.85 6.46 27.57
N ALA A 221 0.10 5.61 27.97
CA ALA A 221 0.08 4.18 27.70
C ALA A 221 0.08 3.39 29.01
N TYR A 222 -0.82 2.41 29.11
CA TYR A 222 -0.94 1.50 30.24
C TYR A 222 -0.39 0.12 29.86
N PRO A 223 0.81 -0.26 30.34
CA PRO A 223 1.38 -1.56 29.99
C PRO A 223 0.54 -2.71 30.59
N VAL A 224 0.31 -3.75 29.79
CA VAL A 224 -0.33 -4.98 30.26
C VAL A 224 0.73 -5.84 30.95
N LYS A 225 0.76 -5.79 32.29
CA LYS A 225 1.75 -6.47 33.14
C LYS A 225 1.09 -7.60 33.93
N GLY A 226 1.87 -8.63 34.24
CA GLY A 226 1.47 -9.76 35.07
C GLY A 226 2.05 -11.07 34.56
N ASP A 227 1.54 -12.15 35.11
CA ASP A 227 1.94 -13.51 34.74
C ASP A 227 1.20 -13.93 33.46
N TRP A 228 1.93 -14.09 32.36
CA TRP A 228 1.42 -14.63 31.12
C TRP A 228 1.53 -16.16 31.12
N ASN A 229 0.42 -16.84 30.85
CA ASN A 229 0.40 -18.27 30.59
C ASN A 229 0.70 -18.51 29.10
N LEU A 230 1.90 -19.04 28.82
CA LEU A 230 2.39 -19.39 27.49
C LEU A 230 2.16 -20.89 27.22
N ARG A 231 1.42 -21.21 26.15
CA ARG A 231 1.15 -22.58 25.69
C ARG A 231 1.43 -22.73 24.21
N PHE A 232 2.33 -23.64 23.83
CA PHE A 232 2.57 -23.97 22.42
C PHE A 232 1.45 -24.87 21.90
N LEU A 233 0.66 -24.38 20.93
CA LEU A 233 -0.58 -25.03 20.48
C LEU A 233 -0.34 -26.09 19.40
N LYS A 234 0.46 -25.73 18.40
CA LYS A 234 0.76 -26.60 17.24
C LYS A 234 2.02 -26.13 16.55
N GLY A 235 2.80 -27.06 16.02
CA GLY A 235 4.04 -26.74 15.32
C GLY A 235 5.03 -27.88 15.38
N GLY A 236 6.29 -27.58 15.11
CA GLY A 236 7.39 -28.52 15.27
C GLY A 236 8.75 -27.82 15.14
N PRO A 237 9.86 -28.55 15.28
CA PRO A 237 9.96 -30.01 15.23
C PRO A 237 9.36 -30.74 16.43
N GLU A 238 9.39 -30.13 17.61
CA GLU A 238 8.72 -30.60 18.83
C GLU A 238 7.81 -29.49 19.37
N ILE A 239 6.85 -29.82 20.22
CA ILE A 239 6.06 -28.82 20.96
C ILE A 239 6.80 -28.51 22.27
N PRO A 240 7.25 -27.26 22.49
CA PRO A 240 7.89 -26.89 23.76
C PRO A 240 6.91 -26.94 24.93
N GLU A 241 7.46 -27.01 26.14
CA GLU A 241 6.67 -27.01 27.38
C GLU A 241 5.94 -25.67 27.58
N SER A 242 4.80 -25.73 28.27
CA SER A 242 4.08 -24.52 28.68
C SER A 242 4.79 -23.85 29.84
N ALA A 243 4.71 -22.53 29.93
CA ALA A 243 5.40 -21.76 30.95
C ALA A 243 4.56 -20.59 31.43
N THR A 244 4.77 -20.19 32.68
CA THR A 244 4.34 -18.88 33.17
C THR A 244 5.50 -17.91 33.05
N ILE A 245 5.32 -16.81 32.33
CA ILE A 245 6.36 -15.81 32.07
C ILE A 245 5.88 -14.41 32.48
N GLN A 246 6.76 -13.62 33.08
CA GLN A 246 6.47 -12.22 33.41
C GLN A 246 7.00 -11.26 32.34
N ASN A 247 8.07 -11.64 31.66
CA ASN A 247 8.70 -10.86 30.61
C ASN A 247 8.44 -11.52 29.26
N LEU A 248 7.80 -10.78 28.37
CA LEU A 248 7.64 -11.15 26.98
C LEU A 248 9.01 -11.11 26.27
N GLY A 249 9.16 -11.92 25.23
CA GLY A 249 10.46 -12.12 24.58
C GLY A 249 10.42 -13.20 23.52
N SER A 250 11.54 -13.36 22.81
CA SER A 250 11.65 -14.33 21.73
C SER A 250 11.67 -15.76 22.27
N TRP A 251 10.93 -16.67 21.62
CA TRP A 251 11.01 -18.12 21.90
C TRP A 251 12.44 -18.67 21.76
N THR A 252 13.27 -18.00 20.94
CA THR A 252 14.66 -18.42 20.71
C THR A 252 15.56 -18.35 21.94
N SER A 253 15.15 -17.64 22.98
CA SER A 253 15.86 -17.60 24.28
C SER A 253 15.26 -18.52 25.34
N MET A 254 14.25 -19.33 25.00
CA MET A 254 13.52 -20.18 25.96
C MET A 254 14.01 -21.65 25.97
N GLY A 255 15.22 -21.90 25.45
CA GLY A 255 15.83 -23.21 25.35
C GLY A 255 15.72 -23.85 23.96
N ASP A 256 16.44 -24.96 23.76
CA ASP A 256 16.69 -25.53 22.43
C ASP A 256 15.41 -25.85 21.66
N LYS A 257 14.42 -26.52 22.30
CA LYS A 257 13.15 -26.88 21.65
C LYS A 257 12.39 -25.66 21.14
N ALA A 258 12.29 -24.61 21.96
CA ALA A 258 11.61 -23.37 21.58
C ALA A 258 12.40 -22.59 20.52
N SER A 259 13.73 -22.70 20.51
CA SER A 259 14.59 -22.03 19.52
C SER A 259 14.44 -22.56 18.10
N TYR A 260 14.08 -23.83 17.94
CA TYR A 260 13.81 -24.46 16.66
C TYR A 260 12.33 -24.51 16.29
N PHE A 261 11.45 -24.06 17.19
CA PHE A 261 10.02 -24.16 17.01
C PHE A 261 9.53 -23.24 15.88
N SER A 262 8.71 -23.82 15.01
CA SER A 262 7.87 -23.09 14.07
C SER A 262 6.43 -23.57 14.19
N GLY A 263 5.53 -22.63 14.43
CA GLY A 263 4.13 -22.92 14.75
C GLY A 263 3.45 -21.79 15.49
N THR A 264 2.41 -22.13 16.24
CA THR A 264 1.57 -21.19 16.99
C THR A 264 1.70 -21.42 18.49
N ALA A 265 1.91 -20.35 19.27
CA ALA A 265 1.81 -20.35 20.73
C ALA A 265 0.76 -19.34 21.20
N ALA A 266 0.02 -19.67 22.25
CA ALA A 266 -0.94 -18.80 22.90
C ALA A 266 -0.36 -18.19 24.17
N TYR A 267 -0.56 -16.90 24.33
CA TYR A 267 -0.29 -16.11 25.51
C TYR A 267 -1.63 -15.71 26.11
N GLU A 268 -1.84 -15.94 27.40
CA GLU A 268 -3.06 -15.58 28.11
C GLU A 268 -2.72 -14.85 29.41
N ILE A 269 -3.43 -13.76 29.69
CA ILE A 269 -3.27 -12.96 30.90
C ILE A 269 -4.60 -12.36 31.34
N ASP A 270 -4.79 -12.30 32.64
CA ASP A 270 -5.85 -11.51 33.27
C ASP A 270 -5.29 -10.15 33.70
N PHE A 271 -5.99 -9.08 33.35
CA PHE A 271 -5.61 -7.71 33.71
C PHE A 271 -6.82 -6.89 34.15
N GLN A 272 -6.59 -5.86 34.95
CA GLN A 272 -7.65 -4.93 35.39
C GLN A 272 -7.83 -3.82 34.36
N ASN A 273 -9.08 -3.37 34.14
CA ASN A 273 -9.32 -2.15 33.38
C ASN A 273 -8.64 -0.96 34.10
N PRO A 274 -7.64 -0.31 33.46
CA PRO A 274 -6.86 0.74 34.12
C PRO A 274 -7.64 2.06 34.31
N ASP A 275 -8.68 2.30 33.51
CA ASP A 275 -9.54 3.47 33.63
C ASP A 275 -10.94 3.17 33.10
N THR A 276 -11.92 3.05 34.01
CA THR A 276 -13.31 2.75 33.66
C THR A 276 -14.05 3.91 32.99
N THR A 277 -13.45 5.09 32.91
CA THR A 277 -14.04 6.26 32.22
C THR A 277 -13.74 6.26 30.72
N ILE A 278 -12.78 5.45 30.26
CA ILE A 278 -12.38 5.36 28.86
C ILE A 278 -13.17 4.24 28.17
N GLU A 279 -13.95 4.61 27.15
CA GLU A 279 -14.78 3.68 26.38
C GLU A 279 -14.00 2.94 25.29
N HIS A 280 -13.09 3.66 24.62
CA HIS A 280 -12.33 3.17 23.47
C HIS A 280 -10.85 3.10 23.80
N TRP A 281 -10.25 1.97 23.49
CA TRP A 281 -8.84 1.70 23.72
C TRP A 281 -8.19 1.22 22.43
N LYS A 282 -6.89 1.39 22.33
CA LYS A 282 -6.03 0.75 21.35
C LYS A 282 -5.14 -0.22 22.08
N LEU A 283 -5.26 -1.50 21.75
CA LEU A 283 -4.32 -2.52 22.18
C LEU A 283 -3.16 -2.55 21.19
N GLN A 284 -1.97 -2.21 21.67
CA GLN A 284 -0.73 -2.29 20.91
C GLN A 284 0.08 -3.49 21.41
N LEU A 285 0.47 -4.39 20.50
CA LEU A 285 1.21 -5.60 20.85
C LEU A 285 2.74 -5.45 20.82
N GLY A 286 3.24 -4.32 20.31
CA GLY A 286 4.67 -4.08 20.12
C GLY A 286 5.24 -4.97 19.02
N ASP A 287 6.41 -5.57 19.27
CA ASP A 287 7.06 -6.48 18.32
C ASP A 287 6.41 -7.89 18.39
N VAL A 288 5.80 -8.30 17.27
CA VAL A 288 5.16 -9.60 17.07
C VAL A 288 5.86 -10.30 15.90
N ARG A 289 6.26 -11.56 16.12
CA ARG A 289 6.97 -12.39 15.14
C ARG A 289 6.17 -13.66 14.83
N GLU A 290 5.28 -13.67 13.83
CA GLU A 290 5.02 -12.61 12.83
C GLU A 290 3.54 -12.23 12.68
N SER A 291 2.62 -13.00 13.24
CA SER A 291 1.19 -12.68 13.22
C SER A 291 0.52 -13.08 14.52
N ALA A 292 -0.51 -12.34 14.92
CA ALA A 292 -1.23 -12.54 16.18
C ALA A 292 -2.74 -12.59 15.94
N LYS A 293 -3.39 -13.63 16.43
CA LYS A 293 -4.85 -13.62 16.63
C LYS A 293 -5.15 -13.12 18.03
N VAL A 294 -6.13 -12.22 18.17
CA VAL A 294 -6.43 -11.57 19.44
C VAL A 294 -7.86 -11.87 19.88
N TRP A 295 -8.01 -12.21 21.16
CA TRP A 295 -9.30 -12.34 21.83
C TRP A 295 -9.28 -11.52 23.12
N LEU A 296 -10.40 -10.89 23.42
CA LEU A 296 -10.66 -10.23 24.70
C LEU A 296 -11.94 -10.81 25.29
N ASN A 297 -11.88 -11.32 26.52
CA ASN A 297 -13.04 -11.92 27.20
C ASN A 297 -13.77 -12.94 26.30
N ASP A 298 -13.01 -13.90 25.76
CA ASP A 298 -13.44 -14.93 24.81
C ASP A 298 -13.97 -14.45 23.44
N THR A 299 -14.07 -13.14 23.22
CA THR A 299 -14.50 -12.57 21.95
C THR A 299 -13.32 -12.41 21.00
N TYR A 300 -13.38 -13.03 19.82
CA TYR A 300 -12.37 -12.86 18.78
C TYR A 300 -12.47 -11.46 18.17
N LEU A 301 -11.35 -10.72 18.16
CA LEU A 301 -11.31 -9.36 17.67
C LEU A 301 -10.73 -9.27 16.26
N GLY A 302 -9.79 -10.14 15.91
CA GLY A 302 -9.17 -10.13 14.60
C GLY A 302 -7.79 -10.77 14.56
N THR A 303 -7.17 -10.68 13.39
CA THR A 303 -5.80 -11.13 13.15
C THR A 303 -4.95 -9.96 12.70
N LEU A 304 -3.87 -9.74 13.44
CA LEU A 304 -2.84 -8.75 13.16
C LEU A 304 -1.69 -9.46 12.44
N TRP A 305 -1.43 -9.08 11.20
CA TRP A 305 -0.45 -9.73 10.32
C TRP A 305 0.49 -8.72 9.64
N SER A 306 0.35 -7.44 9.96
CA SER A 306 1.14 -6.35 9.42
C SER A 306 1.41 -5.29 10.50
N ASN A 307 2.52 -4.57 10.36
CA ASN A 307 2.81 -3.40 11.17
C ASN A 307 1.84 -2.24 10.84
N PRO A 308 1.33 -1.50 11.83
CA PRO A 308 1.43 -1.74 13.28
C PRO A 308 0.52 -2.87 13.78
N PHE A 309 1.04 -3.68 14.72
CA PHE A 309 0.28 -4.72 15.41
C PHE A 309 -0.64 -4.11 16.49
N GLU A 310 -1.66 -3.40 16.03
CA GLU A 310 -2.59 -2.64 16.84
C GLU A 310 -4.04 -3.01 16.51
N ILE A 311 -4.91 -3.05 17.52
CA ILE A 311 -6.35 -3.24 17.33
C ILE A 311 -7.14 -2.37 18.30
N GLN A 312 -8.26 -1.81 17.84
CA GLN A 312 -9.18 -1.09 18.70
C GLN A 312 -9.95 -2.07 19.59
N LEU A 313 -10.01 -1.76 20.88
CA LEU A 313 -10.90 -2.39 21.85
C LEU A 313 -12.00 -1.39 22.21
N ALA A 314 -13.19 -1.91 22.50
CA ALA A 314 -14.28 -1.14 23.08
C ALA A 314 -14.77 -1.83 24.35
N ASN A 315 -15.24 -1.04 25.30
CA ASN A 315 -15.98 -1.52 26.46
C ASN A 315 -15.23 -2.58 27.29
N LEU A 316 -13.99 -2.27 27.72
CA LEU A 316 -13.32 -3.09 28.73
C LEU A 316 -14.24 -3.23 29.95
N LYS A 317 -14.44 -4.47 30.43
CA LYS A 317 -15.32 -4.72 31.59
C LYS A 317 -14.75 -3.99 32.82
N PRO A 318 -15.59 -3.45 33.71
CA PRO A 318 -15.14 -3.08 35.05
C PRO A 318 -14.52 -4.31 35.74
N GLY A 319 -13.32 -4.15 36.30
CA GLY A 319 -12.58 -5.25 36.92
C GLY A 319 -11.73 -6.08 35.94
N THR A 320 -11.73 -7.40 36.13
CA THR A 320 -10.85 -8.32 35.39
C THR A 320 -11.30 -8.53 33.95
N ASN A 321 -10.35 -8.43 33.04
CA ASN A 321 -10.47 -8.79 31.63
C ASN A 321 -9.41 -9.83 31.27
N THR A 322 -9.78 -10.81 30.45
CA THR A 322 -8.86 -11.85 29.97
C THR A 322 -8.43 -11.54 28.54
N LEU A 323 -7.13 -11.36 28.31
CA LEU A 323 -6.54 -11.16 27.00
C LEU A 323 -5.85 -12.45 26.56
N ARG A 324 -6.23 -12.97 25.38
CA ARG A 324 -5.56 -14.11 24.75
C ARG A 324 -5.00 -13.72 23.39
N ILE A 325 -3.73 -14.01 23.17
CA ILE A 325 -2.99 -13.71 21.93
C ILE A 325 -2.37 -14.99 21.41
N ALA A 326 -2.76 -15.46 20.23
CA ALA A 326 -2.11 -16.60 19.59
C ALA A 326 -1.15 -16.11 18.50
N VAL A 327 0.16 -16.22 18.76
CA VAL A 327 1.22 -15.79 17.83
C VAL A 327 1.68 -16.96 16.98
N THR A 328 1.84 -16.73 15.68
CA THR A 328 2.42 -17.69 14.72
C THR A 328 3.65 -17.09 14.04
N ASN A 329 4.77 -17.81 14.06
CA ASN A 329 6.05 -17.38 13.46
C ASN A 329 6.27 -17.98 12.05
N LEU A 330 7.45 -17.70 11.48
CA LEU A 330 7.91 -18.28 10.20
C LEU A 330 8.52 -19.68 10.39
N PRO A 331 8.57 -20.47 9.30
CA PRO A 331 9.28 -21.76 9.29
C PRO A 331 10.81 -21.64 9.37
N ALA A 332 11.39 -20.42 9.38
CA ALA A 332 12.83 -20.19 9.27
C ALA A 332 13.65 -20.95 10.31
N ASN A 333 13.24 -20.93 11.58
CA ASN A 333 13.94 -21.63 12.66
C ASN A 333 13.87 -23.15 12.51
N ARG A 334 12.71 -23.67 12.09
CA ARG A 334 12.56 -25.10 11.80
C ARG A 334 13.38 -25.54 10.58
N ILE A 335 13.43 -24.74 9.52
CA ILE A 335 14.24 -25.02 8.33
C ILE A 335 15.73 -25.06 8.71
N ARG A 336 16.21 -24.06 9.45
CA ARG A 336 17.56 -24.05 10.02
C ARG A 336 17.84 -25.31 10.85
N ALA A 337 16.91 -25.72 11.71
CA ALA A 337 17.05 -26.93 12.52
C ALA A 337 17.11 -28.22 11.69
N LYS A 338 16.50 -28.25 10.50
CA LYS A 338 16.58 -29.37 9.57
C LYS A 338 17.96 -29.44 8.91
N GLU A 339 18.47 -28.31 8.42
CA GLU A 339 19.83 -28.21 7.86
C GLU A 339 20.89 -28.65 8.88
N LEU A 340 20.84 -28.13 10.11
CA LEU A 340 21.80 -28.48 11.15
C LEU A 340 21.80 -29.96 11.53
N ARG A 341 20.68 -30.66 11.32
CA ARG A 341 20.54 -32.10 11.59
C ARG A 341 20.82 -32.97 10.36
N GLY A 342 21.17 -32.37 9.22
CA GLY A 342 21.36 -33.08 7.96
C GLY A 342 20.09 -33.76 7.45
N GLU A 343 18.91 -33.29 7.85
CA GLU A 343 17.65 -33.85 7.36
C GLU A 343 17.42 -33.46 5.91
N GLU A 344 17.13 -34.43 5.05
CA GLU A 344 16.73 -34.14 3.67
C GLU A 344 15.33 -33.50 3.66
N TRP A 345 15.26 -32.21 3.33
CA TRP A 345 14.00 -31.46 3.20
C TRP A 345 13.88 -30.71 1.87
N LYS A 346 15.00 -30.54 1.16
CA LYS A 346 15.09 -29.95 -0.19
C LYS A 346 14.70 -30.99 -1.25
N ILE A 347 13.47 -31.48 -1.20
CA ILE A 347 12.98 -32.57 -2.07
C ILE A 347 12.55 -32.11 -3.49
N PHE A 348 12.95 -30.90 -3.90
CA PHE A 348 12.64 -30.33 -5.21
C PHE A 348 13.83 -30.51 -6.15
N LYS A 349 13.59 -30.87 -7.42
CA LYS A 349 14.64 -30.95 -8.45
C LYS A 349 15.02 -29.54 -8.95
N GLU A 350 16.33 -29.29 -9.12
CA GLU A 350 16.97 -28.10 -9.73
C GLU A 350 16.88 -26.77 -8.94
N ILE A 351 17.20 -25.65 -9.62
CA ILE A 351 17.47 -24.24 -9.19
C ILE A 351 16.46 -23.56 -8.24
N ASN A 352 15.47 -24.30 -7.74
CA ASN A 352 14.31 -23.76 -7.05
C ASN A 352 14.56 -23.44 -5.57
N ILE A 353 15.73 -23.82 -5.01
CA ILE A 353 16.14 -23.45 -3.65
C ILE A 353 17.56 -22.89 -3.71
N VAL A 354 17.66 -21.65 -4.17
CA VAL A 354 18.90 -20.86 -4.19
C VAL A 354 18.77 -19.64 -3.28
N ASN A 355 19.90 -19.07 -2.85
CA ASN A 355 19.92 -17.82 -2.10
C ASN A 355 19.68 -16.60 -3.02
N LYS A 356 19.68 -15.38 -2.47
CA LYS A 356 19.48 -14.13 -3.22
C LYS A 356 20.53 -13.86 -4.30
N ASP A 357 21.69 -14.53 -4.20
CA ASP A 357 22.83 -14.41 -5.10
C ASP A 357 22.86 -15.58 -6.11
N TYR A 358 21.79 -16.39 -6.17
CA TYR A 358 21.66 -17.57 -7.03
C TYR A 358 22.66 -18.71 -6.72
N GLU A 359 23.16 -18.78 -5.48
CA GLU A 359 23.99 -19.89 -4.99
C GLU A 359 23.16 -20.94 -4.24
N GLU A 360 23.77 -22.08 -3.89
CA GLU A 360 23.09 -23.12 -3.10
C GLU A 360 22.54 -22.56 -1.79
N PHE A 361 21.27 -22.81 -1.51
CA PHE A 361 20.63 -22.34 -0.30
C PHE A 361 21.16 -23.07 0.93
N ASP A 362 21.71 -22.33 1.89
CA ASP A 362 22.17 -22.85 3.17
C ASP A 362 21.55 -22.05 4.34
N ALA A 363 20.58 -22.65 5.04
CA ALA A 363 19.99 -22.04 6.23
C ALA A 363 20.79 -22.31 7.52
N SER A 364 21.84 -23.14 7.49
CA SER A 364 22.70 -23.36 8.66
C SER A 364 23.48 -22.10 9.06
N GLN A 365 23.75 -21.22 8.09
CA GLN A 365 24.39 -19.90 8.30
C GLN A 365 23.46 -18.87 8.94
N TRP A 366 22.14 -19.11 8.96
CA TRP A 366 21.20 -18.15 9.54
C TRP A 366 21.36 -18.09 11.05
N GLN A 367 21.21 -16.90 11.62
CA GLN A 367 20.96 -16.78 13.05
C GLN A 367 19.51 -17.19 13.34
N PRO A 368 19.19 -17.71 14.55
CA PRO A 368 17.80 -17.92 14.96
C PRO A 368 16.99 -16.63 14.78
N MET A 369 15.93 -16.72 13.98
CA MET A 369 15.03 -15.60 13.73
C MET A 369 14.16 -15.36 14.97
N PRO A 370 14.03 -14.11 15.45
CA PRO A 370 13.12 -13.79 16.55
C PRO A 370 11.72 -14.36 16.31
N SER A 371 11.06 -14.86 17.36
CA SER A 371 9.76 -15.55 17.23
C SER A 371 8.91 -15.34 18.47
N GLY A 372 7.61 -15.15 18.31
CA GLY A 372 6.66 -14.96 19.41
C GLY A 372 6.24 -13.52 19.66
N LEU A 373 5.69 -13.28 20.85
CA LEU A 373 5.28 -11.97 21.34
C LEU A 373 6.45 -11.37 22.14
N LEU A 374 7.13 -10.39 21.55
CA LEU A 374 8.28 -9.72 22.17
C LEU A 374 7.83 -8.49 22.97
N GLY A 375 6.71 -7.88 22.58
CA GLY A 375 6.14 -6.74 23.28
C GLY A 375 6.85 -5.42 22.99
N PRO A 376 6.65 -4.39 23.85
CA PRO A 376 5.73 -4.38 24.98
C PRO A 376 4.26 -4.41 24.53
N VAL A 377 3.39 -4.98 25.36
CA VAL A 377 1.93 -4.92 25.17
C VAL A 377 1.35 -3.79 26.01
N SER A 378 0.56 -2.90 25.41
CA SER A 378 -0.02 -1.74 26.08
C SER A 378 -1.45 -1.44 25.62
N LEU A 379 -2.18 -0.80 26.51
CA LEU A 379 -3.48 -0.18 26.26
C LEU A 379 -3.29 1.33 26.19
N ILE A 380 -3.76 1.94 25.10
CA ILE A 380 -3.70 3.39 24.88
C ILE A 380 -5.14 3.91 24.78
N PRO A 381 -5.56 4.90 25.59
CA PRO A 381 -6.87 5.53 25.44
C PRO A 381 -7.06 6.12 24.04
N LEU A 382 -8.24 5.91 23.47
CA LEU A 382 -8.69 6.54 22.23
C LEU A 382 -9.81 7.53 22.54
N ILE A 383 -9.60 8.80 22.20
CA ILE A 383 -10.58 9.86 22.38
C ILE A 383 -11.33 10.01 21.05
N LYS A 384 -12.64 9.81 21.08
CA LYS A 384 -13.46 9.99 19.88
C LYS A 384 -13.60 11.48 19.58
N ASN A 385 -13.19 11.89 18.39
CA ASN A 385 -13.43 13.24 17.90
C ASN A 385 -14.93 13.43 17.70
N LYS A 386 -15.50 14.44 18.36
CA LYS A 386 -16.88 14.83 18.08
C LYS A 386 -16.91 15.43 16.68
N SER A 387 -17.71 14.85 15.79
CA SER A 387 -18.07 15.48 14.52
C SER A 387 -18.77 16.80 14.83
N ASN A 388 -18.37 17.88 14.16
CA ASN A 388 -19.08 19.16 14.23
C ASN A 388 -20.43 19.09 13.52
#